data_AF-A0A5R2MX03-F1
#
_entry.id   AF-A0A5R2MX03-F1
#
_cell.length_a   1.000
_cell.length_b   1.000
_cell.length_c   1.000
_cell.angle_alpha   90.00
_cell.angle_beta   90.00
_cell.angle_gamma   90.00
#
_symmetry.space_group_name_H-M   'P 1'
#
loop_
_entity.id
_entity.type
_entity.pdbx_description
1 polymer ?
#
loop_
_entity_poly.entity_id
_entity_poly.type
_entity_poly.pdbx_seq_one_letter_code
_entity_poly.pdbx_strand_id
1 'polypeptide(L)'
;TAKRVANPGCWPQGPIATLRPLVTAGLLPANFPIAVNGITGYSGGGRPMIEDYVTKGEDASEFLPYGLTLQHKHVPELKAYAKLSHDPIMQPAVGNFAQGMITVVPLQ
;
A
#
# COMPACT_ATOMS: atom_id res chain seq x y z
N THR A 1 5.75 4.29 27.75
CA THR A 1 4.34 4.54 27.35
C THR A 1 4.27 5.80 26.52
N ALA A 2 3.45 5.84 25.47
CA ALA A 2 3.30 7.03 24.61
C ALA A 2 2.13 7.91 25.08
N LYS A 3 2.26 9.24 25.01
CA LYS A 3 1.18 10.19 25.34
C LYS A 3 0.18 10.40 24.18
N ARG A 4 0.58 10.07 22.95
CA ARG A 4 -0.23 10.16 21.72
C ARG A 4 0.13 8.97 20.84
N VAL A 5 -0.87 8.38 20.19
CA VAL A 5 -0.74 7.23 19.30
C VAL A 5 -1.46 7.56 18.00
N ALA A 6 -0.82 7.27 16.87
CA ALA A 6 -1.42 7.37 15.55
C ALA A 6 -1.46 5.97 14.94
N ASN A 7 -2.63 5.57 14.44
CA ASN A 7 -2.74 4.34 13.67
C ASN A 7 -2.09 4.56 12.31
N PRO A 8 -1.32 3.58 11.81
CA PRO A 8 -0.64 3.74 10.56
C PRO A 8 -1.58 3.52 9.38
N GLY A 9 -1.15 3.90 8.19
CA GLY A 9 -1.89 3.62 6.95
C GLY A 9 -1.96 2.12 6.67
N CYS A 10 -3.01 1.66 5.97
CA CYS A 10 -3.14 0.25 5.59
C CYS A 10 -2.07 -0.17 4.56
N TRP A 11 -1.86 0.63 3.51
CA TRP A 11 -0.95 0.30 2.41
C TRP A 11 0.53 0.13 2.79
N PRO A 12 1.12 0.97 3.67
CA PRO A 12 2.52 0.83 4.02
C PRO A 12 2.86 -0.44 4.80
N GLN A 13 1.90 -1.09 5.47
CA GLN A 13 2.23 -2.14 6.45
C GLN A 13 2.96 -3.33 5.84
N GLY A 14 2.39 -3.93 4.78
CA GLY A 14 3.00 -5.06 4.09
C GLY A 14 4.40 -4.72 3.55
N PRO A 15 4.55 -3.64 2.76
CA PRO A 15 5.85 -3.22 2.25
C PRO A 15 6.87 -2.87 3.34
N ILE A 16 6.48 -2.20 4.44
CA ILE A 16 7.38 -1.93 5.57
C ILE A 16 7.85 -3.24 6.22
N ALA A 17 6.93 -4.18 6.44
CA ALA A 17 7.24 -5.48 7.03
C ALA A 17 8.22 -6.28 6.17
N THR A 18 8.13 -6.17 4.84
CA THR A 18 9.06 -6.80 3.89
C THR A 18 10.40 -6.06 3.79
N LEU A 19 10.37 -4.73 3.60
CA LEU A 19 11.56 -3.94 3.24
C LEU A 19 12.45 -3.61 4.42
N ARG A 20 11.87 -3.13 5.54
CA ARG A 20 12.63 -2.64 6.68
C ARG A 20 13.66 -3.64 7.21
N PRO A 21 13.33 -4.93 7.42
CA PRO A 21 14.33 -5.90 7.88
C PRO A 21 15.44 -6.13 6.86
N LEU A 22 15.14 -6.18 5.56
CA LEU A 22 16.15 -6.34 4.51
C LEU A 22 17.12 -5.15 4.46
N VAL A 23 16.57 -3.93 4.53
CA VAL A 23 17.38 -2.69 4.55
C VAL A 23 18.22 -2.61 5.83
N THR A 24 17.62 -2.91 6.99
CA THR A 24 18.34 -2.83 8.28
C THR A 24 19.43 -3.89 8.39
N ALA A 25 19.25 -5.06 7.77
CA ALA A 25 20.26 -6.12 7.70
C ALA A 25 21.35 -5.87 6.64
N GLY A 26 21.23 -4.81 5.84
CA GLY A 26 22.16 -4.53 4.73
C GLY A 26 22.00 -5.45 3.52
N LEU A 27 20.92 -6.24 3.46
CA LEU A 27 20.62 -7.15 2.35
C LEU A 27 19.98 -6.44 1.15
N LEU A 28 19.41 -5.25 1.38
CA LEU A 28 18.87 -4.38 0.36
C LEU A 28 19.40 -2.95 0.58
N PRO A 29 20.08 -2.34 -0.40
CA PRO A 29 20.53 -0.96 -0.25
C PRO A 29 19.35 0.00 -0.01
N ALA A 30 19.51 0.95 0.90
CA ALA A 30 18.46 1.95 1.19
C ALA A 30 18.10 2.82 -0.03
N ASN A 31 19.01 2.92 -1.01
CA ASN A 31 18.83 3.64 -2.26
C ASN A 31 18.42 2.75 -3.45
N PHE A 32 18.13 1.47 -3.21
CA PHE A 32 17.59 0.60 -4.25
C PHE A 32 16.23 1.15 -4.74
N PRO A 33 15.97 1.24 -6.06
CA PRO A 33 14.70 1.70 -6.58
C PRO A 33 13.56 0.75 -6.19
N ILE A 34 12.58 1.23 -5.41
CA ILE A 34 11.46 0.41 -4.94
C ILE A 34 10.19 0.72 -5.74
N ALA A 35 9.59 -0.33 -6.27
CA ALA A 35 8.19 -0.35 -6.68
C ALA A 35 7.37 -1.18 -5.70
N VAL A 36 6.13 -0.76 -5.43
CA VAL A 36 5.16 -1.48 -4.64
C VAL A 36 3.88 -1.62 -5.44
N ASN A 37 3.51 -2.87 -5.70
CA ASN A 37 2.25 -3.24 -6.32
C ASN A 37 1.30 -3.79 -5.26
N GLY A 38 0.00 -3.84 -5.54
CA GLY A 38 -0.91 -4.57 -4.70
C GLY A 38 -2.37 -4.39 -5.06
N ILE A 39 -3.21 -5.20 -4.44
CA ILE A 39 -4.66 -5.10 -4.52
C ILE A 39 -5.25 -5.10 -3.12
N THR A 40 -6.19 -4.20 -2.87
CA THR A 40 -6.95 -4.09 -1.62
C THR A 40 -8.42 -4.34 -1.86
N GLY A 41 -9.11 -4.83 -0.84
CA GLY A 41 -10.56 -4.88 -0.85
C GLY A 41 -11.17 -3.48 -0.82
N TYR A 42 -12.38 -3.35 -1.37
CA TYR A 42 -13.07 -2.07 -1.55
C TYR A 42 -13.36 -1.32 -0.25
N SER A 43 -13.40 -2.02 0.91
CA SER A 43 -13.61 -1.34 2.20
C SER A 43 -12.50 -0.35 2.55
N GLY A 44 -11.32 -0.50 1.95
CA GLY A 44 -10.19 0.44 2.12
C GLY A 44 -10.45 1.82 1.53
N GLY A 45 -11.39 1.94 0.58
CA GLY A 45 -11.80 3.22 -0.01
C GLY A 45 -12.77 4.04 0.85
N GLY A 46 -13.18 3.49 2.00
CA GLY A 46 -14.15 4.11 2.89
C GLY A 46 -15.59 3.97 2.42
N ARG A 47 -16.50 4.58 3.19
CA ARG A 47 -17.95 4.41 3.03
C ARG A 47 -18.48 4.61 1.59
N PRO A 48 -18.08 5.67 0.84
CA PRO A 48 -18.59 5.87 -0.52
C PRO A 48 -18.24 4.71 -1.46
N MET A 49 -17.02 4.17 -1.35
CA MET A 49 -16.60 3.04 -2.17
C MET A 49 -17.29 1.74 -1.75
N ILE A 50 -17.54 1.56 -0.45
CA ILE A 50 -18.33 0.42 0.05
C ILE A 50 -19.73 0.45 -0.55
N GLU A 51 -20.41 1.59 -0.52
CA GLU A 51 -21.76 1.75 -1.07
C GLU A 51 -21.77 1.48 -2.59
N ASP A 52 -20.78 1.97 -3.34
CA ASP A 52 -20.63 1.73 -4.78
C ASP A 52 -20.44 0.25 -5.13
N TYR A 53 -19.48 -0.42 -4.49
CA TYR A 53 -19.18 -1.85 -4.76
C TYR A 53 -20.33 -2.76 -4.32
N VAL A 54 -20.98 -2.48 -3.19
CA VAL A 54 -22.14 -3.26 -2.73
C VAL A 54 -23.33 -3.07 -3.66
N THR A 55 -23.56 -1.86 -4.18
CA THR A 55 -24.66 -1.59 -5.13
C THR A 55 -24.44 -2.30 -6.46
N LYS A 56 -23.19 -2.32 -6.95
CA LYS A 56 -22.82 -2.99 -8.21
C LYS A 56 -22.74 -4.52 -8.07
N GLY A 57 -22.39 -5.04 -6.90
CA GLY A 57 -22.27 -6.48 -6.69
C GLY A 57 -21.27 -7.11 -7.66
N GLU A 58 -21.71 -8.11 -8.43
CA GLU A 58 -20.89 -8.79 -9.45
C GLU A 58 -20.53 -7.89 -10.64
N ASP A 59 -21.24 -6.77 -10.85
CA ASP A 59 -20.93 -5.80 -11.90
C ASP A 59 -19.82 -4.81 -11.52
N ALA A 60 -19.31 -4.88 -10.27
CA ALA A 60 -18.19 -4.06 -9.83
C ALA A 60 -16.88 -4.51 -10.49
N SER A 61 -15.88 -3.62 -10.54
CA SER A 61 -14.59 -3.97 -11.13
C SER A 61 -13.84 -4.97 -10.25
N GLU A 62 -13.50 -6.12 -10.82
CA GLU A 62 -12.65 -7.13 -10.16
C GLU A 62 -11.22 -6.64 -9.91
N PHE A 63 -10.75 -5.70 -10.75
CA PHE A 63 -9.42 -5.10 -10.64
C PHE A 63 -9.42 -3.69 -11.24
N LEU A 64 -9.32 -2.67 -10.39
CA LEU A 64 -9.27 -1.27 -10.80
C LEU A 64 -8.00 -0.58 -10.28
N PRO A 65 -7.01 -0.32 -11.15
CA PRO A 65 -5.87 0.53 -10.81
C PRO A 65 -6.31 1.95 -10.43
N TYR A 66 -5.66 2.54 -9.43
CA TYR A 66 -5.89 3.93 -9.05
C TYR A 66 -4.57 4.62 -8.65
N GLY A 67 -4.61 5.93 -8.39
CA GLY A 67 -3.42 6.68 -7.98
C GLY A 67 -2.38 6.82 -9.09
N LEU A 68 -2.82 6.86 -10.35
CA LEU A 68 -1.99 6.83 -11.56
C LEU A 68 -1.08 8.07 -11.74
N THR A 69 -1.23 9.09 -10.89
CA THR A 69 -0.33 10.24 -10.83
C THR A 69 0.95 9.97 -10.03
N LEU A 70 1.07 8.78 -9.43
CA LEU A 70 2.19 8.34 -8.58
C LEU A 70 2.37 9.20 -7.32
N GLN A 71 1.30 9.88 -6.87
CA GLN A 71 1.29 10.73 -5.67
C GLN A 71 0.46 10.11 -4.54
N HIS A 72 0.60 8.80 -4.31
CA HIS A 72 -0.17 8.13 -3.27
C HIS A 72 0.17 8.69 -1.87
N LYS A 73 -0.83 9.05 -1.08
CA LYS A 73 -0.67 9.71 0.24
C LYS A 73 0.21 8.97 1.25
N HIS A 74 0.43 7.67 1.02
CA HIS A 74 1.21 6.79 1.90
C HIS A 74 2.70 6.69 1.54
N VAL A 75 3.14 7.31 0.44
CA VAL A 75 4.56 7.36 0.05
C VAL A 75 5.46 7.88 1.18
N PRO A 76 5.13 8.99 1.88
CA PRO A 76 5.99 9.50 2.96
C PRO A 76 6.14 8.52 4.13
N GLU A 77 5.05 7.87 4.52
CA GLU A 77 5.02 6.89 5.61
C GLU A 77 5.87 5.65 5.26
N LEU A 78 5.68 5.12 4.04
CA LEU A 78 6.44 3.97 3.55
C LEU A 78 7.94 4.28 3.51
N LYS A 79 8.35 5.39 2.88
CA LYS A 79 9.75 5.80 2.80
C LYS A 79 10.41 5.88 4.18
N ALA A 80 9.76 6.58 5.10
CA ALA A 80 10.30 6.82 6.44
C ALA A 80 10.48 5.50 7.21
N TYR A 81 9.45 4.65 7.24
CA TYR A 81 9.47 3.47 8.10
C TYR A 81 10.13 2.23 7.49
N ALA A 82 10.24 2.16 6.15
CA ALA A 82 11.05 1.17 5.44
C ALA A 82 12.54 1.56 5.33
N LYS A 83 12.93 2.78 5.75
CA LYS A 83 14.29 3.34 5.69
C LYS A 83 14.84 3.49 4.26
N LEU A 84 14.00 3.95 3.34
CA LEU A 84 14.40 4.22 1.96
C LEU A 84 14.98 5.63 1.81
N SER A 85 15.96 5.82 0.93
CA SER A 85 16.49 7.16 0.60
C SER A 85 15.68 7.88 -0.48
N HIS A 86 15.00 7.12 -1.35
CA HIS A 86 14.15 7.63 -2.43
C HIS A 86 12.68 7.33 -2.18
N ASP A 87 11.82 8.09 -2.85
CA ASP A 87 10.38 7.84 -2.82
C ASP A 87 10.08 6.56 -3.62
N PRO A 88 9.38 5.58 -3.04
CA PRO A 88 8.95 4.40 -3.77
C PRO A 88 7.82 4.75 -4.75
N ILE A 89 7.76 4.01 -5.86
CA ILE A 89 6.60 4.04 -6.77
C ILE A 89 5.52 3.12 -6.20
N MET A 90 4.30 3.62 -6.06
CA MET A 90 3.14 2.83 -5.64
C MET A 90 2.15 2.66 -6.80
N GLN A 91 1.78 1.41 -7.08
CA GLN A 91 0.82 1.03 -8.12
C GLN A 91 -0.33 0.24 -7.47
N PRO A 92 -1.27 0.93 -6.82
CA PRO A 92 -2.34 0.26 -6.10
C PRO A 92 -3.52 -0.06 -7.02
N ALA A 93 -4.19 -1.17 -6.73
CA ALA A 93 -5.47 -1.53 -7.28
C ALA A 93 -6.49 -1.80 -6.17
N VAL A 94 -7.77 -1.63 -6.48
CA VAL A 94 -8.87 -2.13 -5.67
C VAL A 94 -9.54 -3.30 -6.39
N GLY A 95 -10.00 -4.30 -5.64
CA GLY A 95 -10.74 -5.43 -6.20
C GLY A 95 -12.12 -5.62 -5.58
N ASN A 96 -12.92 -6.47 -6.22
CA ASN A 96 -14.30 -6.78 -5.82
C ASN A 96 -14.37 -7.79 -4.66
N PHE A 97 -13.73 -7.46 -3.55
CA PHE A 97 -13.81 -8.22 -2.32
C PHE A 97 -13.79 -7.26 -1.14
N ALA A 98 -14.49 -7.62 -0.06
CA ALA A 98 -14.74 -6.68 1.02
C ALA A 98 -13.46 -6.21 1.72
N GLN A 99 -12.61 -7.16 2.13
CA GLN A 99 -11.50 -6.90 3.05
C GLN A 99 -10.27 -7.74 2.73
N GLY A 100 -9.12 -7.23 3.13
CA GLY A 100 -7.83 -7.84 2.87
C GLY A 100 -7.00 -7.02 1.88
N MET A 101 -5.70 -7.26 1.88
CA MET A 101 -4.76 -6.60 1.00
C MET A 101 -3.58 -7.53 0.76
N ILE A 102 -3.14 -7.62 -0.48
CA ILE A 102 -1.84 -8.20 -0.83
C ILE A 102 -0.98 -7.08 -1.42
N THR A 103 0.25 -6.99 -0.92
CA THR A 103 1.25 -6.07 -1.43
C THR A 103 2.45 -6.86 -1.93
N VAL A 104 3.00 -6.45 -3.07
CA VAL A 104 4.12 -7.11 -3.72
C VAL A 104 5.24 -6.08 -3.91
N VAL A 105 6.44 -6.46 -3.48
CA VAL A 105 7.66 -5.67 -3.63
C VAL A 105 8.61 -6.47 -4.52
N PRO A 106 8.62 -6.25 -5.84
CA PRO A 106 9.58 -6.92 -6.72
C PRO A 106 11.00 -6.42 -6.42
N LEU A 107 11.89 -7.36 -6.11
CA LEU A 107 13.33 -7.13 -5.92
C LEU A 107 14.04 -7.91 -7.03
N GLN A 108 14.34 -7.24 -8.14
CA GLN A 108 15.05 -7.81 -9.30
C GLN A 108 16.21 -6.91 -9.70
#